data_AF-A0A212EY16-F1
#
_entry.id   AF-A0A212EY16-F1
#
_cell.length_a   1.000
_cell.length_b   1.000
_cell.length_c   1.000
_cell.angle_alpha   90.00
_cell.angle_beta   90.00
_cell.angle_gamma   90.00
#
_symmetry.space_group_name_H-M   'P 1'
#
loop_
_entity.id
_entity.type
_entity.pdbx_description
1 polymer ?
#
loop_
_entity_poly.entity_id
_entity_poly.type
_entity_poly.pdbx_seq_one_letter_code
_entity_poly.pdbx_strand_id
1 'polypeptide(L)'
;MNESVSEDTWLWVRGVLRSWLEDPGVEEFRGLNMSELQMDQAYMMGIADGDVGVYSVSDDCFRCPFELQKSLDPSSNSSWIVSTAKRSTWRVYSGADEQFITARNTTGLLCQMRPNLGEFGVYTLNATSEGCDIRTEKEPVDIYMRK
;
A
#
# COMPACT_ATOMS: atom_id res chain seq x y z
N MET A 1 -32.09 30.72 14.27
CA MET A 1 -31.09 30.72 15.36
C MET A 1 -29.78 30.31 14.73
N ASN A 2 -28.84 31.25 14.58
CA ASN A 2 -27.50 30.97 14.04
C ASN A 2 -26.63 30.48 15.19
N GLU A 3 -26.37 29.18 15.26
CA GLU A 3 -25.33 28.65 16.13
C GLU A 3 -23.97 28.90 15.46
N SER A 4 -23.33 30.01 15.82
CA SER A 4 -21.92 30.22 15.57
C SER A 4 -21.13 29.27 16.46
N VAL A 5 -20.90 28.04 15.98
CA VAL A 5 -19.98 27.10 16.62
C VAL A 5 -18.61 27.78 16.72
N SER A 6 -18.03 27.85 17.92
CA SER A 6 -16.76 28.55 18.15
C SER A 6 -15.62 27.85 17.38
N GLU A 7 -14.65 28.63 16.89
CA GLU A 7 -13.48 28.08 16.18
C GLU A 7 -12.75 27.00 17.01
N ASP A 8 -12.65 27.19 18.32
CA ASP A 8 -12.05 26.21 19.24
C ASP A 8 -12.82 24.88 19.27
N THR A 9 -14.15 24.92 19.21
CA THR A 9 -14.99 23.72 19.17
C THR A 9 -14.79 22.97 17.84
N TRP A 10 -14.71 23.70 16.73
CA TRP A 10 -14.45 23.08 15.42
C TRP A 10 -13.07 22.43 15.31
N LEU A 11 -12.04 23.09 15.85
CA LEU A 11 -10.68 22.54 15.87
C LEU A 11 -10.61 21.27 16.71
N TRP A 12 -11.28 21.25 17.86
CA TRP A 12 -11.39 20.05 18.69
C TRP A 12 -12.15 18.91 17.99
N VAL A 13 -13.34 19.19 17.44
CA VAL A 13 -14.15 18.19 16.71
C VAL A 13 -13.35 17.61 15.53
N ARG A 14 -12.65 18.46 14.77
CA ARG A 14 -11.79 18.01 13.67
C ARG A 14 -10.64 17.13 14.17
N GLY A 15 -10.03 17.45 15.31
CA GLY A 15 -8.99 16.64 15.93
C GLY A 15 -9.50 15.26 16.34
N VAL A 16 -10.66 15.20 16.98
CA VAL A 16 -11.29 13.93 17.40
C VAL A 16 -11.68 13.08 16.19
N LEU A 17 -12.33 13.67 15.19
CA LEU A 17 -12.72 12.96 13.96
C LEU A 17 -11.50 12.42 13.20
N ARG A 18 -10.42 13.20 13.14
CA ARG A 18 -9.19 12.78 12.48
C ARG A 18 -8.52 11.62 13.23
N SER A 19 -8.41 11.73 14.55
CA SER A 19 -7.87 10.65 15.38
C SER A 19 -8.72 9.38 15.32
N TRP A 20 -10.04 9.50 15.17
CA TRP A 20 -10.94 8.36 15.04
C TRP A 20 -10.81 7.66 13.69
N LEU A 21 -10.62 8.44 12.62
CA LEU A 21 -10.51 7.96 11.25
C LEU A 21 -9.11 7.41 10.95
N GLU A 22 -8.07 7.93 11.61
CA GLU A 22 -6.67 7.48 11.47
C GLU A 22 -6.28 6.35 12.46
N ASP A 23 -7.26 5.67 13.06
CA ASP A 23 -7.01 4.59 14.03
C ASP A 23 -6.85 3.23 13.32
N PRO A 24 -5.64 2.61 13.33
CA PRO A 24 -5.40 1.32 12.68
C PRO A 24 -6.03 0.11 13.41
N GLY A 25 -6.59 0.33 14.61
CA GLY A 25 -7.21 -0.68 15.48
C GLY A 25 -6.23 -1.45 16.37
N VAL A 26 -4.94 -1.43 16.03
CA VAL A 26 -3.83 -1.99 16.83
C VAL A 26 -2.58 -1.12 16.61
N GLU A 27 -1.75 -0.96 17.64
CA GLU A 27 -0.50 -0.17 17.55
C GLU A 27 0.61 -0.93 16.82
N GLU A 28 0.67 -2.26 16.96
CA GLU A 28 1.70 -3.11 16.36
C GLU A 28 1.07 -4.35 15.73
N PHE A 29 1.60 -4.77 14.57
CA PHE A 29 1.26 -6.05 13.96
C PHE A 29 2.52 -6.73 13.41
N ARG A 30 2.91 -7.86 14.02
CA ARG A 30 4.08 -8.66 13.62
C ARG A 30 5.38 -7.84 13.51
N GLY A 31 5.64 -6.94 14.46
CA GLY A 31 6.81 -6.07 14.45
C GLY A 31 6.70 -4.84 13.54
N LEU A 32 5.56 -4.65 12.84
CA LEU A 32 5.26 -3.43 12.09
C LEU A 32 4.55 -2.43 13.01
N ASN A 33 5.02 -1.19 13.02
CA ASN A 33 4.43 -0.10 13.79
C ASN A 33 3.24 0.48 13.02
N MET A 34 2.03 0.02 13.32
CA MET A 34 0.83 0.38 12.57
C MET A 34 0.45 1.86 12.74
N SER A 35 0.87 2.47 13.85
CA SER A 35 0.64 3.88 14.15
C SER A 35 1.49 4.83 13.30
N GLU A 36 2.43 4.31 12.49
CA GLU A 36 3.13 5.09 11.47
C GLU A 36 2.33 5.27 10.18
N LEU A 37 1.33 4.42 9.94
CA LEU A 37 0.50 4.53 8.75
C LEU A 37 -0.41 5.75 8.85
N GLN A 38 -0.51 6.48 7.74
CA GLN A 38 -1.45 7.57 7.57
C GLN A 38 -2.72 7.08 6.87
N MET A 39 -3.74 7.94 6.80
CA MET A 39 -4.92 7.71 5.96
C MET A 39 -4.51 7.28 4.55
N ASP A 40 -5.27 6.36 3.98
CA ASP A 40 -5.02 5.76 2.68
C ASP A 40 -3.65 5.07 2.54
N GLN A 41 -3.13 4.48 3.62
CA GLN A 41 -1.88 3.71 3.60
C GLN A 41 -2.06 2.30 4.17
N ALA A 42 -1.21 1.40 3.70
CA ALA A 42 -1.09 0.04 4.19
C ALA A 42 0.37 -0.41 4.18
N TYR A 43 0.68 -1.48 4.93
CA TYR A 43 1.97 -2.15 4.81
C TYR A 43 1.92 -3.27 3.77
N MET A 44 3.00 -3.37 3.00
CA MET A 44 3.31 -4.51 2.15
C MET A 44 4.60 -5.16 2.63
N MET A 45 4.61 -6.47 2.76
CA MET A 45 5.79 -7.30 3.00
C MET A 45 6.15 -8.03 1.72
N GLY A 46 7.42 -8.03 1.34
CA GLY A 46 7.89 -8.70 0.13
C GLY A 46 8.67 -9.94 0.46
N ILE A 47 8.31 -11.05 -0.18
CA ILE A 47 9.05 -12.30 -0.17
C ILE A 47 9.40 -12.61 -1.63
N ALA A 48 10.68 -12.81 -1.92
CA ALA A 48 11.15 -13.13 -3.26
C ALA A 48 12.12 -14.32 -3.27
N ASP A 49 12.08 -15.12 -4.33
CA ASP A 49 13.03 -16.23 -4.57
C ASP A 49 14.28 -15.81 -5.36
N GLY A 50 14.30 -14.57 -5.84
CA GLY A 50 15.41 -13.92 -6.54
C GLY A 50 15.27 -12.40 -6.50
N ASP A 51 16.21 -11.68 -7.13
CA ASP A 51 16.17 -10.22 -7.18
C ASP A 51 15.04 -9.75 -8.08
N VAL A 52 14.08 -9.00 -7.54
CA VAL A 52 12.90 -8.54 -8.28
C VAL A 52 12.56 -7.08 -8.01
N GLY A 53 12.09 -6.39 -9.04
CA GLY A 53 11.57 -5.03 -8.94
C GLY A 53 10.05 -5.02 -8.94
N VAL A 54 9.44 -4.40 -7.93
CA VAL A 54 7.99 -4.19 -7.82
C VAL A 54 7.67 -2.79 -8.28
N TYR A 55 6.89 -2.69 -9.35
CA TYR A 55 6.48 -1.42 -9.94
C TYR A 55 4.97 -1.25 -9.86
N SER A 56 4.52 0.00 -9.72
CA SER A 56 3.10 0.33 -9.71
C SER A 56 2.77 1.50 -10.61
N VAL A 57 1.53 1.54 -11.08
CA VAL A 57 0.95 2.72 -11.74
C VAL A 57 -0.48 2.89 -11.25
N SER A 58 -0.87 4.12 -10.95
CA SER A 58 -2.25 4.43 -10.58
C SER A 58 -3.18 4.21 -11.78
N ASP A 59 -4.35 3.60 -11.55
CA ASP A 59 -5.35 3.37 -12.60
C ASP A 59 -5.97 4.68 -13.12
N ASP A 60 -5.91 5.76 -12.33
CA ASP A 60 -6.36 7.09 -12.72
C ASP A 60 -5.36 7.79 -13.65
N CYS A 61 -4.13 7.28 -13.80
CA CYS A 61 -3.16 7.93 -14.68
C CYS A 61 -3.31 7.49 -16.14
N PHE A 62 -3.49 8.47 -17.01
CA PHE A 62 -3.41 8.28 -18.46
C PHE A 62 -1.97 8.43 -18.95
N ARG A 63 -1.39 7.34 -19.48
CA ARG A 63 -0.04 7.28 -20.08
C ARG A 63 1.14 7.51 -19.12
N CYS A 64 0.97 7.25 -17.82
CA CYS A 64 2.12 7.18 -16.91
C CYS A 64 2.97 5.93 -17.19
N PRO A 65 4.30 6.02 -17.03
CA PRO A 65 5.11 4.84 -16.81
C PRO A 65 4.78 4.20 -15.44
N PHE A 66 5.14 2.93 -15.29
CA PHE A 66 5.18 2.25 -14.01
C PHE A 66 6.38 2.77 -13.21
N GLU A 67 6.20 3.02 -11.92
CA GLU A 67 7.23 3.52 -11.01
C GLU A 67 7.66 2.44 -10.01
N LEU A 68 8.97 2.32 -9.79
CA LEU A 68 9.56 1.40 -8.83
C LEU A 68 9.11 1.75 -7.41
N GLN A 69 8.41 0.81 -6.78
CA GLN A 69 7.98 0.92 -5.38
C GLN A 69 9.02 0.30 -4.45
N LYS A 70 9.56 -0.86 -4.84
CA LYS A 70 10.50 -1.61 -4.02
C LYS A 70 11.30 -2.59 -4.86
N SER A 71 12.58 -2.73 -4.53
CA SER A 71 13.41 -3.86 -4.95
C SER A 71 13.45 -4.88 -3.81
N LEU A 72 13.21 -6.14 -4.15
CA LEU A 72 13.25 -7.27 -3.21
C LEU A 72 14.45 -8.14 -3.55
N ASP A 73 15.16 -8.55 -2.51
CA ASP A 73 16.28 -9.47 -2.61
C ASP A 73 15.94 -10.73 -1.78
N PRO A 74 16.36 -11.94 -2.21
CA PRO A 74 15.98 -13.20 -1.55
C PRO A 74 16.56 -13.34 -0.14
N SER A 75 17.55 -12.52 0.21
CA SER A 75 18.23 -12.53 1.50
C SER A 75 17.59 -11.61 2.55
N SER A 76 16.64 -10.75 2.16
CA SER A 76 16.08 -9.74 3.06
C SER A 76 14.55 -9.76 3.06
N ASN A 77 13.98 -9.89 4.27
CA ASN A 77 12.57 -9.61 4.47
C ASN A 77 12.42 -8.08 4.49
N SER A 78 11.74 -7.54 3.48
CA SER A 78 11.51 -6.11 3.40
C SER A 78 10.04 -5.78 3.54
N SER A 79 9.75 -4.70 4.25
CA SER A 79 8.44 -4.08 4.29
C SER A 79 8.51 -2.65 3.78
N TRP A 80 7.41 -2.17 3.23
CA TRP A 80 7.25 -0.79 2.80
C TRP A 80 5.79 -0.36 2.88
N ILE A 81 5.58 0.95 2.89
CA ILE A 81 4.26 1.55 2.92
C ILE A 81 3.78 1.73 1.48
N VAL A 82 2.51 1.43 1.24
CA VAL A 82 1.86 1.57 -0.06
C VAL A 82 0.60 2.40 0.07
N SER A 83 0.30 3.19 -0.97
CA SER A 83 -0.93 3.97 -1.02
C SER A 83 -2.12 3.09 -1.40
N THR A 84 -3.21 3.23 -0.64
CA THR A 84 -4.52 2.61 -0.90
C THR A 84 -5.55 3.61 -1.38
N ALA A 85 -5.19 4.90 -1.54
CA ALA A 85 -6.09 5.99 -1.93
C ALA A 85 -6.73 5.74 -3.30
N LYS A 86 -5.99 5.06 -4.18
CA LYS A 86 -6.40 4.74 -5.54
C LYS A 86 -5.98 3.33 -5.89
N ARG A 87 -6.81 2.68 -6.71
CA ARG A 87 -6.41 1.42 -7.32
C ARG A 87 -5.19 1.63 -8.20
N SER A 88 -4.31 0.64 -8.18
CA SER A 88 -3.09 0.64 -8.97
C SER A 88 -2.88 -0.72 -9.63
N THR A 89 -2.33 -0.68 -10.83
CA THR A 89 -1.84 -1.86 -11.52
C THR A 89 -0.38 -2.05 -11.15
N TRP A 90 -0.02 -3.26 -10.72
CA TRP A 90 1.32 -3.63 -10.30
C TRP A 90 1.95 -4.56 -11.32
N ARG A 91 3.26 -4.44 -11.50
CA ARG A 91 4.10 -5.33 -12.31
C ARG A 91 5.35 -5.69 -11.55
N VAL A 92 5.72 -6.96 -11.60
CA VAL A 92 6.95 -7.45 -10.99
C VAL A 92 7.87 -7.94 -12.10
N TYR A 93 9.12 -7.48 -12.08
CA TYR A 93 10.14 -7.85 -13.04
C TYR A 93 11.29 -8.60 -12.34
N SER A 94 11.95 -9.50 -13.06
CA SER A 94 13.24 -10.05 -12.66
C SER A 94 14.29 -8.95 -12.74
N GLY A 95 14.83 -8.52 -11.61
CA GLY A 95 15.73 -7.37 -11.49
C GLY A 95 15.00 -6.02 -11.34
N ALA A 96 15.76 -4.98 -10.98
CA ALA A 96 15.27 -3.62 -10.76
C ALA A 96 16.30 -2.58 -11.23
N ASP A 97 16.41 -2.42 -12.55
CA ASP A 97 17.48 -1.59 -13.16
C ASP A 97 17.10 -0.11 -13.32
N GLU A 98 15.80 0.19 -13.45
CA GLU A 98 15.28 1.51 -13.78
C GLU A 98 14.21 1.96 -12.78
N GLN A 99 14.16 3.26 -12.45
CA GLN A 99 13.10 3.83 -11.59
C GLN A 99 11.72 3.80 -12.28
N PHE A 100 11.68 3.89 -13.61
CA PHE A 100 10.45 3.96 -14.39
C PHE A 100 10.48 2.98 -15.55
N ILE A 101 9.41 2.21 -15.73
CA ILE A 101 9.27 1.25 -16.83
C ILE A 101 8.02 1.57 -17.65
N THR A 102 8.16 1.56 -18.98
CA THR A 102 7.01 1.78 -19.86
C THR A 102 6.09 0.56 -19.91
N ALA A 103 4.78 0.78 -20.09
CA ALA A 103 3.80 -0.31 -20.19
C ALA A 103 4.05 -1.29 -21.35
N ARG A 104 4.84 -0.89 -22.35
CA ARG A 104 5.23 -1.74 -23.50
C ARG A 104 6.37 -2.69 -23.18
N ASN A 105 7.18 -2.39 -22.16
CA ASN A 105 8.23 -3.29 -21.74
C ASN A 105 7.59 -4.53 -21.09
N THR A 106 7.96 -5.70 -21.61
CA THR A 106 7.53 -7.01 -21.10
C THR A 106 8.74 -7.93 -20.88
N THR A 107 9.95 -7.43 -21.17
CA THR A 107 11.19 -8.17 -20.97
C THR A 107 11.41 -8.37 -19.48
N GLY A 108 11.51 -9.63 -19.04
CA GLY A 108 11.67 -9.97 -17.63
C GLY A 108 10.41 -9.77 -16.78
N LEU A 109 9.24 -9.54 -17.37
CA LEU A 109 7.98 -9.43 -16.62
C LEU A 109 7.58 -10.80 -16.06
N LEU A 110 7.55 -10.92 -14.73
CA LEU A 110 7.12 -12.14 -14.03
C LEU A 110 5.60 -12.20 -13.92
N CYS A 111 4.97 -11.09 -13.53
CA CYS A 111 3.53 -11.03 -13.31
C CYS A 111 2.98 -9.60 -13.42
N GLN A 112 1.68 -9.51 -13.70
CA GLN A 112 0.91 -8.28 -13.63
C GLN A 112 -0.37 -8.53 -12.83
N MET A 113 -0.65 -7.67 -11.87
CA MET A 113 -1.81 -7.80 -10.99
C MET A 113 -2.41 -6.45 -10.62
N ARG A 114 -3.64 -6.49 -10.09
CA ARG A 114 -4.34 -5.32 -9.56
C ARG A 114 -4.79 -5.64 -8.13
N PRO A 115 -3.92 -5.46 -7.13
CA PRO A 115 -4.28 -5.77 -5.77
C PRO A 115 -5.39 -4.85 -5.26
N ASN A 116 -6.32 -5.43 -4.50
CA ASN A 116 -7.35 -4.67 -3.80
C ASN A 116 -6.89 -4.42 -2.37
N LEU A 117 -6.13 -3.34 -2.18
CA LEU A 117 -5.57 -2.95 -0.89
C LEU A 117 -6.52 -1.94 -0.23
N GLY A 118 -6.85 -2.18 1.04
CA GLY A 118 -7.53 -1.23 1.91
C GLY A 118 -6.62 -0.66 3.00
N GLU A 119 -7.07 0.47 3.55
CA GLU A 119 -6.39 1.27 4.57
C GLU A 119 -6.07 0.45 5.84
N PHE A 120 -4.89 0.68 6.40
CA PHE A 120 -4.35 0.02 7.60
C PHE A 120 -4.31 -1.51 7.53
N GLY A 121 -4.39 -2.07 6.30
CA GLY A 121 -4.17 -3.47 6.04
C GLY A 121 -2.68 -3.83 6.08
N VAL A 122 -2.41 -5.12 6.26
CA VAL A 122 -1.06 -5.69 6.10
C VAL A 122 -1.15 -6.82 5.10
N TYR A 123 -0.34 -6.73 4.06
CA TYR A 123 -0.33 -7.66 2.93
C TYR A 123 1.06 -8.23 2.72
N THR A 124 1.12 -9.44 2.15
CA THR A 124 2.37 -10.11 1.75
C THR A 124 2.33 -10.35 0.25
N LEU A 125 3.30 -9.80 -0.48
CA LEU A 125 3.59 -10.13 -1.88
C LEU A 125 4.62 -11.25 -1.91
N ASN A 126 4.21 -12.42 -2.41
CA ASN A 126 5.10 -13.50 -2.79
C ASN A 126 5.43 -13.33 -4.27
N ALA A 127 6.66 -12.95 -4.59
CA ALA A 127 7.16 -12.82 -5.95
C ALA A 127 8.12 -13.98 -6.24
N THR A 128 7.70 -14.91 -7.08
CA THR A 128 8.52 -16.06 -7.48
C THR A 128 8.78 -16.03 -8.97
N SER A 129 9.79 -16.78 -9.40
CA SER A 129 10.05 -17.04 -10.82
C SER A 129 8.85 -17.67 -11.58
N GLU A 130 7.94 -18.35 -10.87
CA GLU A 130 6.74 -18.97 -11.45
C GLU A 130 5.51 -18.04 -11.48
N GLY A 131 5.56 -16.93 -10.73
CA GLY A 131 4.45 -15.98 -10.66
C GLY A 131 4.38 -15.23 -9.33
N CYS A 132 3.34 -14.42 -9.17
CA CYS A 132 3.15 -13.62 -7.96
C CYS A 132 1.78 -13.83 -7.34
N ASP A 133 1.74 -13.81 -6.02
CA ASP A 133 0.53 -13.88 -5.21
C ASP A 133 0.56 -12.80 -4.12
N ILE A 134 -0.60 -12.23 -3.79
CA ILE A 134 -0.74 -11.32 -2.66
C ILE A 134 -1.72 -11.92 -1.66
N ARG A 135 -1.24 -12.06 -0.42
CA ARG A 135 -2.03 -12.54 0.71
C ARG A 135 -2.30 -11.42 1.71
N THR A 136 -3.54 -11.33 2.18
CA THR A 136 -3.91 -10.46 3.30
C THR A 136 -3.49 -11.13 4.62
N GLU A 137 -2.67 -10.45 5.41
CA GLU A 137 -2.26 -10.88 6.76
C GLU A 137 -3.11 -10.22 7.85
N LYS A 138 -3.47 -8.96 7.64
CA LYS A 138 -4.39 -8.19 8.47
C LYS A 138 -5.40 -7.52 7.55
N GLU A 139 -6.67 -7.77 7.82
CA GLU A 139 -7.76 -7.11 7.10
C GLU A 139 -7.69 -5.58 7.28
N PRO A 140 -8.01 -4.82 6.22
CA PRO A 140 -8.09 -3.37 6.30
C PRO A 140 -9.22 -2.97 7.24
N VAL A 141 -9.12 -1.74 7.75
CA VAL A 141 -10.16 -1.20 8.62
C VAL A 141 -11.35 -0.78 7.77
N ASP A 142 -12.55 -1.24 8.14
CA ASP A 142 -13.79 -0.78 7.54
C ASP A 142 -14.45 0.25 8.48
N ILE A 143 -14.43 1.52 8.07
CA ILE A 143 -15.04 2.62 8.82
C ILE A 143 -16.56 2.47 8.99
N TYR A 144 -17.21 1.64 8.18
CA TYR A 144 -18.66 1.41 8.24
C TYR A 144 -19.04 0.23 9.14
N MET A 145 -18.10 -0.58 9.62
CA MET A 145 -18.37 -1.78 10.42
C MET A 145 -17.79 -1.76 11.85
N ARG A 146 -17.31 -0.62 12.36
CA ARG A 146 -16.93 -0.51 13.78
C ARG A 146 -18.17 -0.70 14.67
N LYS A 147 -18.19 -1.77 15.47
CA LYS A 147 -19.18 -2.03 16.53
C LYS A 147 -18.88 -1.23 17.78
#